data_AF-A0A1H9YKT7-F1
#
_entry.id   AF-A0A1H9YKT7-F1
#
_cell.length_a   1.000
_cell.length_b   1.000
_cell.length_c   1.000
_cell.angle_alpha   90.00
_cell.angle_beta   90.00
_cell.angle_gamma   90.00
#
_symmetry.space_group_name_H-M   'P 1'
#
loop_
_entity.id
_entity.type
_entity.pdbx_description
1 polymer ?
#
loop_
_entity_poly.entity_id
_entity_poly.type
_entity_poly.pdbx_seq_one_letter_code
_entity_poly.pdbx_strand_id
1 'polypeptide(L)'
;MSNNPKKHSAVDATNLTPILEEDLDDVALFLHHHMNNRFTQSEWKQGISQSWMPEVPNYGFMLKNDAQIVGVLCAIYSEQSIAGELKRFCNPHSWCVLAEFRKRSIELVLALIQQKAYIFTMFSPNKDGLEIFRYLKFKPLDNHVLIFLNWPSAFGAGQIPEFRDNQQLLQHLPEPVAKQYQDHAHFSWLNYLFFKEGNRYGFLIYKRRLYKRLGSAWIMYISDAALFRQCWPAIRAHLLLKHGLFTSKIEARLLDQPIKSWFKPEQGTQKFYLSDEISADNIQNLYSELVALDL
;
A
#
# COMPACT_ATOMS: atom_id res chain seq x y z
N MET A 1 -50.38 4.03 31.63
CA MET A 1 -49.01 4.57 31.47
C MET A 1 -48.04 3.55 32.03
N SER A 2 -47.42 2.73 31.18
CA SER A 2 -46.32 1.86 31.58
C SER A 2 -45.10 2.31 30.78
N ASN A 3 -44.21 3.00 31.48
CA ASN A 3 -43.01 3.61 30.93
C ASN A 3 -41.96 2.50 30.83
N ASN A 4 -41.83 1.90 29.65
CA ASN A 4 -40.80 0.90 29.38
C ASN A 4 -39.49 1.68 29.12
N PRO A 5 -38.46 1.59 29.98
CA PRO A 5 -37.21 2.26 29.70
C PRO A 5 -36.61 1.60 28.46
N LYS A 6 -36.48 2.37 27.37
CA LYS A 6 -35.70 1.94 26.21
C LYS A 6 -34.30 1.58 26.74
N LYS A 7 -33.97 0.30 26.81
CA LYS A 7 -32.58 -0.15 26.86
C LYS A 7 -31.94 0.38 25.57
N HIS A 8 -31.27 1.53 25.64
CA HIS A 8 -30.29 1.88 24.64
C HIS A 8 -29.30 0.72 24.60
N SER A 9 -29.15 0.10 23.43
CA SER A 9 -28.25 -1.03 23.31
C SER A 9 -26.82 -0.52 23.58
N ALA A 10 -25.95 -1.33 24.19
CA ALA A 10 -24.55 -0.94 24.42
C ALA A 10 -23.82 -0.52 23.11
N VAL A 11 -24.35 -0.94 21.96
CA VAL A 11 -23.90 -0.56 20.62
C VAL A 11 -24.21 0.92 20.29
N ASP A 12 -25.31 1.47 20.81
CA ASP A 12 -25.71 2.87 20.60
C ASP A 12 -24.89 3.86 21.46
N ALA A 13 -24.27 3.39 22.55
CA ALA A 13 -23.48 4.21 23.49
C ALA A 13 -22.01 4.43 23.05
N THR A 14 -21.68 4.07 21.81
CA THR A 14 -20.32 4.16 21.28
C THR A 14 -20.01 5.58 20.76
N ASN A 15 -18.82 6.08 21.07
CA ASN A 15 -18.30 7.38 20.62
C ASN A 15 -17.30 7.19 19.48
N LEU A 16 -17.47 7.95 18.40
CA LEU A 16 -16.54 8.00 17.28
C LEU A 16 -15.60 9.18 17.46
N THR A 17 -14.30 8.94 17.50
CA THR A 17 -13.28 9.98 17.70
C THR A 17 -12.09 9.79 16.76
N PRO A 18 -11.36 10.86 16.39
CA PRO A 18 -10.08 10.70 15.72
C PRO A 18 -9.08 9.96 16.62
N ILE A 19 -8.14 9.25 16.01
CA ILE A 19 -6.97 8.67 16.69
C ILE A 19 -5.87 9.74 16.71
N LEU A 20 -5.42 10.12 17.90
CA LEU A 20 -4.33 11.07 18.10
C LEU A 20 -3.04 10.36 18.53
N GLU A 21 -1.94 11.11 18.64
CA GLU A 21 -0.63 10.54 19.02
C GLU A 21 -0.68 9.83 20.39
N GLU A 22 -1.44 10.37 21.34
CA GLU A 22 -1.66 9.79 22.67
C GLU A 22 -2.41 8.46 22.66
N ASP A 23 -3.19 8.17 21.60
CA ASP A 23 -3.96 6.92 21.48
C ASP A 23 -3.15 5.78 20.84
N LEU A 24 -1.94 6.06 20.30
CA LEU A 24 -1.21 5.11 19.45
C LEU A 24 -0.85 3.82 20.18
N ASP A 25 -0.48 3.88 21.46
CA ASP A 25 -0.14 2.69 22.24
C ASP A 25 -1.36 1.77 22.44
N ASP A 26 -2.52 2.34 22.76
CA ASP A 26 -3.76 1.61 22.98
C ASP A 26 -4.32 1.02 21.68
N VAL A 27 -4.27 1.79 20.58
CA VAL A 27 -4.68 1.31 19.24
C VAL A 27 -3.78 0.18 18.77
N ALA A 28 -2.46 0.30 18.97
CA ALA A 28 -1.52 -0.75 18.61
C ALA A 28 -1.76 -2.03 19.40
N LEU A 29 -2.06 -1.92 20.71
CA LEU A 29 -2.40 -3.06 21.56
C LEU A 29 -3.71 -3.72 21.11
N PHE A 30 -4.72 -2.92 20.77
CA PHE A 30 -5.99 -3.40 20.23
C PHE A 30 -5.79 -4.20 18.93
N LEU A 31 -5.00 -3.68 17.98
CA LEU A 31 -4.72 -4.36 16.71
C LEU A 31 -3.90 -5.63 16.90
N HIS A 32 -2.94 -5.64 17.83
CA HIS A 32 -2.19 -6.84 18.20
C HIS A 32 -3.14 -7.96 18.66
N HIS A 33 -4.09 -7.64 19.55
CA HIS A 33 -5.00 -8.65 20.10
C HIS A 33 -6.12 -9.07 19.15
N HIS A 34 -6.67 -8.15 18.36
CA HIS A 34 -7.92 -8.38 17.63
C HIS A 34 -7.76 -8.47 16.11
N MET A 35 -6.65 -8.01 15.53
CA MET A 35 -6.43 -8.04 14.08
C MET A 35 -5.36 -9.06 13.69
N ASN A 36 -4.13 -8.89 14.17
CA ASN A 36 -3.03 -9.80 13.85
C ASN A 36 -1.96 -9.76 14.94
N ASN A 37 -1.87 -10.84 15.70
CA ASN A 37 -0.90 -10.97 16.80
C ASN A 37 0.52 -11.36 16.34
N ARG A 38 0.73 -11.60 15.04
CA ARG A 38 2.09 -11.78 14.48
C ARG A 38 2.90 -10.48 14.58
N PHE A 39 2.23 -9.34 14.46
CA PHE A 39 2.84 -8.04 14.65
C PHE A 39 2.76 -7.70 16.14
N THR A 40 3.91 -7.39 16.73
CA THR A 40 4.03 -6.85 18.08
C THR A 40 3.33 -5.49 18.20
N GLN A 41 3.02 -5.06 19.42
CA GLN A 41 2.50 -3.71 19.66
C GLN A 41 3.44 -2.62 19.10
N SER A 42 4.75 -2.78 19.24
CA SER A 42 5.72 -1.83 18.68
C SER A 42 5.70 -1.76 17.16
N GLU A 43 5.57 -2.91 16.48
CA GLU A 43 5.45 -2.94 15.01
C GLU A 43 4.13 -2.32 14.53
N TRP A 44 3.03 -2.56 15.26
CA TRP A 44 1.77 -1.89 14.99
C TRP A 44 1.88 -0.37 15.17
N LYS A 45 2.44 0.08 16.30
CA LYS A 45 2.64 1.51 16.57
C LYS A 45 3.46 2.17 15.47
N GLN A 46 4.59 1.55 15.09
CA GLN A 46 5.42 2.04 13.99
C GLN A 46 4.62 2.19 12.69
N GLY A 47 3.87 1.15 12.32
CA GLY A 47 3.03 1.15 11.13
C GLY A 47 1.92 2.20 11.12
N ILE A 48 1.23 2.40 12.26
CA ILE A 48 0.16 3.42 12.40
C ILE A 48 0.76 4.82 12.34
N SER A 49 1.92 5.03 12.98
CA SER A 49 2.59 6.34 13.03
C SER A 49 3.25 6.74 11.70
N GLN A 50 3.30 5.83 10.72
CA GLN A 50 3.94 6.11 9.44
C GLN A 50 3.20 7.21 8.69
N SER A 51 3.94 8.21 8.23
CA SER A 51 3.44 9.31 7.40
C SER A 51 4.50 9.76 6.41
N TRP A 52 4.05 10.27 5.26
CA TRP A 52 4.88 11.04 4.33
C TRP A 52 4.36 12.47 4.19
N MET A 53 3.76 12.98 5.25
CA MET A 53 3.41 14.38 5.47
C MET A 53 4.09 14.89 6.74
N PRO A 54 4.55 16.16 6.77
CA PRO A 54 5.12 16.77 7.98
C PRO A 54 4.14 16.82 9.15
N GLU A 55 2.86 17.06 8.84
CA GLU A 55 1.76 17.10 9.81
C GLU A 55 0.59 16.28 9.28
N VAL A 56 -0.03 15.51 10.17
CA VAL A 56 -1.20 14.68 9.85
C VAL A 56 -2.42 15.12 10.68
N PRO A 57 -3.63 15.05 10.13
CA PRO A 57 -4.83 15.50 10.84
C PRO A 57 -5.25 14.54 11.97
N ASN A 58 -4.82 13.28 11.89
CA ASN A 58 -5.06 12.17 12.82
C ASN A 58 -4.29 10.94 12.31
N TYR A 59 -4.39 9.81 12.98
CA TYR A 59 -3.89 8.50 12.54
C TYR A 59 -5.01 7.53 12.13
N GLY A 60 -6.19 8.08 11.80
CA GLY A 60 -7.42 7.35 11.57
C GLY A 60 -8.51 7.70 12.57
N PHE A 61 -9.49 6.82 12.68
CA PHE A 61 -10.64 6.97 13.59
C PHE A 61 -10.85 5.71 14.41
N MET A 62 -11.44 5.87 15.60
CA MET A 62 -11.77 4.78 16.51
C MET A 62 -13.19 4.91 17.07
N LEU A 63 -13.77 3.77 17.43
CA LEU A 63 -14.97 3.64 18.21
C LEU A 63 -14.59 3.28 19.65
N LYS A 64 -15.02 4.09 20.61
CA LYS A 64 -14.91 3.81 22.04
C LYS A 64 -16.28 3.48 22.62
N ASN A 65 -16.38 2.41 23.41
CA ASN A 65 -17.51 2.16 24.29
C ASN A 65 -17.02 2.44 25.72
N ASP A 66 -17.55 3.49 26.35
CA ASP A 66 -16.94 4.12 27.51
C ASP A 66 -15.46 4.47 27.25
N ALA A 67 -14.52 3.88 28.02
CA ALA A 67 -13.09 4.06 27.85
C ALA A 67 -12.44 3.01 26.92
N GLN A 68 -13.17 1.96 26.52
CA GLN A 68 -12.60 0.83 25.80
C GLN A 68 -12.67 1.05 24.28
N ILE A 69 -11.55 0.85 23.59
CA ILE A 69 -11.52 0.78 22.12
C ILE A 69 -12.23 -0.50 21.67
N VAL A 70 -13.27 -0.35 20.84
CA VAL A 70 -14.06 -1.46 20.29
C VAL A 70 -13.99 -1.56 18.77
N GLY A 71 -13.37 -0.58 18.12
CA GLY A 71 -13.04 -0.65 16.71
C GLY A 71 -12.15 0.50 16.26
N VAL A 72 -11.35 0.26 15.22
CA VAL A 72 -10.40 1.21 14.65
C VAL A 72 -10.36 1.08 13.14
N LEU A 73 -10.06 2.18 12.47
CA LEU A 73 -9.64 2.25 11.08
C LEU A 73 -8.49 3.25 11.01
N CYS A 74 -7.28 2.75 10.79
CA CYS A 74 -6.07 3.56 10.74
C CYS A 74 -5.92 4.22 9.36
N ALA A 75 -5.10 5.26 9.26
CA ALA A 75 -4.85 5.95 8.01
C ALA A 75 -3.39 6.42 7.90
N ILE A 76 -2.79 6.19 6.73
CA ILE A 76 -1.50 6.76 6.36
C ILE A 76 -1.74 7.94 5.42
N TYR A 77 -1.08 9.05 5.71
CA TYR A 77 -1.17 10.28 4.92
C TYR A 77 0.12 10.52 4.13
N SER A 78 -0.02 11.06 2.92
CA SER A 78 1.12 11.40 2.07
C SER A 78 0.87 12.61 1.18
N GLU A 79 1.93 13.33 0.87
CA GLU A 79 1.97 14.33 -0.19
C GLU A 79 2.75 13.75 -1.38
N GLN A 80 2.13 13.73 -2.55
CA GLN A 80 2.68 13.11 -3.76
C GLN A 80 2.63 14.11 -4.92
N SER A 81 3.71 14.18 -5.70
CA SER A 81 3.75 14.98 -6.93
C SER A 81 3.15 14.17 -8.09
N ILE A 82 2.01 14.61 -8.60
CA ILE A 82 1.29 13.99 -9.71
C ILE A 82 1.18 15.01 -10.83
N ALA A 83 1.78 14.71 -11.99
CA ALA A 83 1.83 15.63 -13.14
C ALA A 83 2.36 17.05 -12.80
N GLY A 84 3.27 17.15 -11.83
CA GLY A 84 3.84 18.43 -11.37
C GLY A 84 3.01 19.16 -10.30
N GLU A 85 1.84 18.64 -9.93
CA GLU A 85 1.02 19.18 -8.85
C GLU A 85 1.17 18.36 -7.57
N LEU A 86 1.28 19.03 -6.43
CA LEU A 86 1.24 18.37 -5.13
C LEU A 86 -0.19 17.97 -4.79
N LYS A 87 -0.43 16.67 -4.61
CA LYS A 87 -1.72 16.10 -4.21
C LYS A 87 -1.59 15.40 -2.87
N ARG A 88 -2.62 15.52 -2.05
CA ARG A 88 -2.69 14.90 -0.72
C ARG A 88 -3.49 13.61 -0.78
N PHE A 89 -2.93 12.55 -0.21
CA PHE A 89 -3.52 11.23 -0.17
C PHE A 89 -3.77 10.78 1.27
N CYS A 90 -4.84 10.01 1.44
CA CYS A 90 -5.14 9.24 2.64
C CYS A 90 -5.34 7.78 2.23
N ASN A 91 -4.53 6.88 2.77
CA ASN A 91 -4.63 5.44 2.57
C ASN A 91 -5.16 4.80 3.86
N PRO A 92 -6.48 4.47 3.96
CA PRO A 92 -7.01 3.74 5.10
C PRO A 92 -6.46 2.31 5.13
N HIS A 93 -6.14 1.84 6.32
CA HIS A 93 -5.62 0.49 6.55
C HIS A 93 -6.03 -0.01 7.95
N SER A 94 -5.68 -1.26 8.26
CA SER A 94 -5.91 -1.84 9.59
C SER A 94 -7.32 -1.63 10.14
N TRP A 95 -8.33 -2.05 9.38
CA TRP A 95 -9.73 -1.93 9.77
C TRP A 95 -10.17 -3.11 10.64
N CYS A 96 -10.35 -2.88 11.94
CA CYS A 96 -10.76 -3.92 12.87
C CYS A 96 -11.85 -3.42 13.81
N VAL A 97 -12.98 -4.12 13.89
CA VAL A 97 -14.11 -3.80 14.77
C VAL A 97 -14.60 -5.08 15.43
N LEU A 98 -14.75 -5.05 16.76
CA LEU A 98 -15.27 -6.17 17.54
C LEU A 98 -16.67 -6.56 17.07
N ALA A 99 -16.98 -7.86 17.11
CA ALA A 99 -18.16 -8.45 16.48
C ALA A 99 -19.47 -7.74 16.87
N GLU A 100 -19.61 -7.38 18.15
CA GLU A 100 -20.78 -6.71 18.72
C GLU A 100 -21.03 -5.31 18.12
N PHE A 101 -19.97 -4.64 17.65
CA PHE A 101 -20.00 -3.25 17.18
C PHE A 101 -19.90 -3.11 15.66
N ARG A 102 -19.82 -4.21 14.90
CA ARG A 102 -19.63 -4.19 13.43
C ARG A 102 -20.70 -3.41 12.67
N LYS A 103 -21.90 -3.26 13.22
CA LYS A 103 -22.97 -2.43 12.63
C LYS A 103 -22.56 -0.96 12.47
N ARG A 104 -21.63 -0.49 13.31
CA ARG A 104 -21.08 0.88 13.29
C ARG A 104 -19.77 1.01 12.53
N SER A 105 -19.24 -0.09 11.99
CA SER A 105 -17.94 -0.10 11.29
C SER A 105 -17.87 0.88 10.13
N ILE A 106 -18.99 1.10 9.42
CA ILE A 106 -19.05 2.04 8.29
C ILE A 106 -18.86 3.50 8.71
N GLU A 107 -19.19 3.87 9.95
CA GLU A 107 -19.01 5.24 10.45
C GLU A 107 -17.53 5.66 10.47
N LEU A 108 -16.63 4.71 10.72
CA LEU A 108 -15.18 4.93 10.63
C LEU A 108 -14.75 5.33 9.21
N VAL A 109 -15.28 4.63 8.21
CA VAL A 109 -14.98 4.92 6.79
C VAL A 109 -15.57 6.27 6.40
N LEU A 110 -16.81 6.55 6.83
CA LEU A 110 -17.49 7.82 6.56
C LEU A 110 -16.74 9.01 7.16
N ALA A 111 -16.24 8.88 8.39
CA ALA A 111 -15.45 9.93 9.03
C ALA A 111 -14.15 10.23 8.27
N LEU A 112 -13.46 9.20 7.76
CA LEU A 112 -12.27 9.40 6.92
C LEU A 112 -12.61 10.16 5.64
N ILE A 113 -13.60 9.69 4.86
CA ILE A 113 -13.89 10.26 3.53
C ILE A 113 -14.62 11.61 3.58
N GLN A 114 -15.00 12.07 4.76
CA GLN A 114 -15.47 13.45 4.98
C GLN A 114 -14.32 14.46 4.94
N GLN A 115 -13.06 14.03 5.08
CA GLN A 115 -11.88 14.87 4.91
C GLN A 115 -11.64 15.17 3.41
N LYS A 116 -12.38 16.13 2.85
CA LYS A 116 -12.41 16.42 1.39
C LYS A 116 -11.10 16.92 0.79
N ALA A 117 -10.11 17.27 1.60
CA ALA A 117 -8.79 17.71 1.13
C ALA A 117 -7.90 16.54 0.65
N TYR A 118 -8.36 15.29 0.73
CA TYR A 118 -7.57 14.11 0.42
C TYR A 118 -8.18 13.26 -0.69
N ILE A 119 -7.29 12.66 -1.48
CA ILE A 119 -7.57 11.54 -2.37
C ILE A 119 -7.46 10.25 -1.56
N PHE A 120 -8.44 9.37 -1.66
CA PHE A 120 -8.42 8.13 -0.87
C PHE A 120 -8.00 6.92 -1.69
N THR A 121 -7.19 6.03 -1.13
CA THR A 121 -6.82 4.74 -1.72
C THR A 121 -7.10 3.61 -0.74
N MET A 122 -7.59 2.47 -1.21
CA MET A 122 -7.79 1.27 -0.38
C MET A 122 -7.26 0.05 -1.13
N PHE A 123 -6.17 -0.54 -0.65
CA PHE A 123 -5.44 -1.55 -1.43
C PHE A 123 -5.55 -2.98 -0.91
N SER A 124 -6.01 -3.15 0.32
CA SER A 124 -6.18 -4.46 0.94
C SER A 124 -7.56 -4.68 1.58
N PRO A 125 -8.68 -4.35 0.91
CA PRO A 125 -10.01 -4.58 1.48
C PRO A 125 -10.25 -6.08 1.68
N ASN A 126 -10.82 -6.44 2.83
CA ASN A 126 -11.36 -7.78 3.02
C ASN A 126 -12.65 -7.96 2.20
N LYS A 127 -13.22 -9.19 2.19
CA LYS A 127 -14.41 -9.50 1.37
C LYS A 127 -15.59 -8.58 1.66
N ASP A 128 -15.86 -8.30 2.94
CA ASP A 128 -16.96 -7.43 3.36
C ASP A 128 -16.71 -5.96 2.93
N GLY A 129 -15.45 -5.53 3.02
CA GLY A 129 -15.01 -4.20 2.59
C GLY A 129 -15.22 -3.94 1.10
N LEU A 130 -15.12 -4.96 0.23
CA LEU A 130 -15.30 -4.80 -1.22
C LEU A 130 -16.65 -4.16 -1.56
N GLU A 131 -17.74 -4.64 -0.95
CA GLU A 131 -19.08 -4.12 -1.20
C GLU A 131 -19.26 -2.72 -0.61
N ILE A 132 -18.68 -2.46 0.56
CA ILE A 132 -18.75 -1.15 1.22
C ILE A 132 -18.05 -0.08 0.36
N PHE A 133 -16.82 -0.33 -0.10
CA PHE A 133 -16.09 0.65 -0.91
C PHE A 133 -16.76 0.92 -2.26
N ARG A 134 -17.34 -0.11 -2.90
CA ARG A 134 -18.17 0.07 -4.12
C ARG A 134 -19.39 0.94 -3.85
N TYR A 135 -20.10 0.69 -2.76
CA TYR A 135 -21.27 1.48 -2.35
C TYR A 135 -20.90 2.95 -2.11
N LEU A 136 -19.76 3.19 -1.46
CA LEU A 136 -19.19 4.51 -1.18
C LEU A 136 -18.51 5.17 -2.40
N LYS A 137 -18.78 4.67 -3.62
CA LYS A 137 -18.32 5.23 -4.90
C LYS A 137 -16.81 5.23 -5.11
N PHE A 138 -16.06 4.44 -4.34
CA PHE A 138 -14.68 4.18 -4.72
C PHE A 138 -14.65 3.45 -6.06
N LYS A 139 -13.79 3.94 -6.95
CA LYS A 139 -13.58 3.42 -8.30
C LYS A 139 -12.59 2.25 -8.21
N PRO A 140 -12.89 1.08 -8.81
CA PRO A 140 -11.97 -0.05 -8.81
C PRO A 140 -10.74 0.26 -9.67
N LEU A 141 -9.58 -0.20 -9.23
CA LEU A 141 -8.36 -0.27 -10.04
C LEU A 141 -8.29 -1.61 -10.78
N ASP A 142 -7.58 -1.63 -11.90
CA ASP A 142 -7.25 -2.88 -12.58
C ASP A 142 -6.43 -3.78 -11.63
N ASN A 143 -6.97 -4.96 -11.36
CA ASN A 143 -6.44 -5.94 -10.44
C ASN A 143 -5.81 -7.14 -11.16
N HIS A 144 -5.64 -7.09 -12.49
CA HIS A 144 -4.91 -8.13 -13.19
C HIS A 144 -3.45 -8.14 -12.75
N VAL A 145 -2.96 -9.34 -12.45
CA VAL A 145 -1.58 -9.59 -12.03
C VAL A 145 -0.89 -10.39 -13.11
N LEU A 146 0.15 -9.81 -13.70
CA LEU A 146 1.03 -10.50 -14.62
C LEU A 146 2.07 -11.29 -13.83
N ILE A 147 2.38 -12.48 -14.34
CA ILE A 147 3.33 -13.41 -13.73
C ILE A 147 4.33 -13.77 -14.81
N PHE A 148 5.62 -13.73 -14.49
CA PHE A 148 6.70 -14.01 -15.42
C PHE A 148 7.60 -15.11 -14.86
N LEU A 149 8.12 -15.96 -15.75
CA LEU A 149 9.29 -16.78 -15.45
C LEU A 149 10.54 -15.92 -15.55
N ASN A 150 11.36 -15.96 -14.51
CA ASN A 150 12.71 -15.43 -14.54
C ASN A 150 13.63 -16.52 -15.08
N TRP A 151 14.46 -16.16 -16.06
CA TRP A 151 15.34 -17.06 -16.80
C TRP A 151 16.55 -16.27 -17.29
N PRO A 152 17.71 -16.94 -17.47
CA PRO A 152 18.90 -16.28 -17.96
C PRO A 152 18.63 -15.64 -19.33
N SER A 153 19.23 -14.48 -19.59
CA SER A 153 19.16 -13.82 -20.89
C SER A 153 20.57 -13.51 -21.33
N ALA A 154 21.01 -14.12 -22.43
CA ALA A 154 22.28 -13.77 -23.10
C ALA A 154 22.13 -12.57 -24.05
N PHE A 155 20.88 -12.19 -24.34
CA PHE A 155 20.51 -11.13 -25.28
C PHE A 155 19.47 -10.21 -24.65
N GLY A 156 19.59 -8.91 -24.90
CA GLY A 156 18.67 -7.88 -24.42
C GLY A 156 19.37 -6.54 -24.24
N ALA A 157 18.60 -5.45 -24.36
CA ALA A 157 19.04 -4.14 -23.92
C ALA A 157 18.93 -4.02 -22.39
N GLY A 158 19.59 -3.02 -21.83
CA GLY A 158 19.56 -2.72 -20.41
C GLY A 158 20.64 -3.40 -19.59
N GLN A 159 20.99 -2.77 -18.47
CA GLN A 159 22.05 -3.19 -17.56
C GLN A 159 21.57 -3.07 -16.12
N ILE A 160 22.07 -3.95 -15.26
CA ILE A 160 21.96 -3.78 -13.81
C ILE A 160 23.26 -3.12 -13.36
N PRO A 161 23.24 -1.81 -13.04
CA PRO A 161 24.46 -1.13 -12.65
C PRO A 161 24.89 -1.57 -11.26
N GLU A 162 26.18 -1.83 -11.09
CA GLU A 162 26.78 -2.13 -9.79
C GLU A 162 27.34 -0.83 -9.22
N PHE A 163 26.74 -0.35 -8.13
CA PHE A 163 27.24 0.78 -7.37
C PHE A 163 27.65 0.33 -5.98
N ARG A 164 28.71 0.95 -5.45
CA ARG A 164 29.16 0.72 -4.06
C ARG A 164 28.26 1.40 -3.04
N ASP A 165 27.61 2.48 -3.47
CA ASP A 165 26.71 3.29 -2.66
C ASP A 165 25.51 3.72 -3.51
N ASN A 166 24.30 3.48 -2.99
CA ASN A 166 23.07 3.87 -3.65
C ASN A 166 22.95 5.39 -3.78
N GLN A 167 23.61 6.21 -2.93
CA GLN A 167 23.58 7.67 -3.07
C GLN A 167 24.17 8.16 -4.39
N GLN A 168 25.19 7.47 -4.93
CA GLN A 168 25.76 7.81 -6.23
C GLN A 168 24.75 7.61 -7.35
N LEU A 169 23.89 6.60 -7.21
CA LEU A 169 22.85 6.31 -8.18
C LEU A 169 21.73 7.36 -8.15
N LEU A 170 21.39 7.88 -6.98
CA LEU A 170 20.35 8.91 -6.85
C LEU A 170 20.67 10.17 -7.67
N GLN A 171 21.96 10.48 -7.89
CA GLN A 171 22.38 11.61 -8.73
C GLN A 171 22.01 11.44 -10.22
N HIS A 172 21.72 10.22 -10.65
CA HIS A 172 21.31 9.91 -12.02
C HIS A 172 19.78 9.80 -12.19
N LEU A 173 19.02 9.83 -11.09
CA LEU A 173 17.57 9.77 -11.13
C LEU A 173 16.98 11.20 -11.19
N PRO A 174 15.85 11.39 -11.88
CA PRO A 174 15.05 12.61 -11.72
C PRO A 174 14.72 12.84 -10.24
N GLU A 175 14.70 14.10 -9.80
CA GLU A 175 14.51 14.46 -8.38
C GLU A 175 13.25 13.82 -7.76
N PRO A 176 12.06 13.81 -8.40
CA PRO A 176 10.88 13.16 -7.83
C PRO A 176 11.05 11.65 -7.64
N VAL A 177 11.82 11.01 -8.53
CA VAL A 177 12.10 9.57 -8.49
C VAL A 177 13.13 9.24 -7.41
N ALA A 178 14.14 10.09 -7.24
CA ALA A 178 15.10 9.98 -6.14
C ALA A 178 14.42 10.13 -4.77
N LYS A 179 13.47 11.07 -4.65
CA LYS A 179 12.68 11.26 -3.43
C LYS A 179 11.88 10.01 -3.06
N GLN A 180 11.21 9.37 -4.03
CA GLN A 180 10.48 8.12 -3.81
C GLN A 180 11.37 7.00 -3.25
N TYR A 181 12.62 6.90 -3.70
CA TYR A 181 13.58 5.97 -3.11
C TYR A 181 13.89 6.34 -1.65
N GLN A 182 14.24 7.60 -1.39
CA GLN A 182 14.60 8.09 -0.06
C GLN A 182 13.46 7.89 0.96
N ASP A 183 12.23 8.20 0.54
CA ASP A 183 11.00 8.07 1.34
C ASP A 183 10.74 6.63 1.80
N HIS A 184 11.32 5.62 1.16
CA HIS A 184 11.04 4.21 1.42
C HIS A 184 12.28 3.38 1.78
N ALA A 185 13.50 3.91 1.60
CA ALA A 185 14.75 3.16 1.78
C ALA A 185 14.97 2.62 3.19
N HIS A 186 14.31 3.20 4.20
CA HIS A 186 14.40 2.81 5.59
C HIS A 186 13.62 1.52 5.93
N PHE A 187 12.71 1.06 5.07
CA PHE A 187 11.97 -0.18 5.29
C PHE A 187 12.81 -1.41 4.91
N SER A 188 13.21 -2.18 5.92
CA SER A 188 14.13 -3.33 5.78
C SER A 188 13.56 -4.51 4.99
N TRP A 189 12.24 -4.63 4.88
CA TRP A 189 11.56 -5.67 4.11
C TRP A 189 11.41 -5.35 2.61
N LEU A 190 11.68 -4.09 2.20
CA LEU A 190 11.67 -3.70 0.80
C LEU A 190 13.02 -4.00 0.15
N ASN A 191 12.97 -4.60 -1.04
CA ASN A 191 14.15 -4.86 -1.84
C ASN A 191 14.15 -3.91 -3.04
N TYR A 192 15.33 -3.45 -3.43
CA TYR A 192 15.52 -2.48 -4.51
C TYR A 192 16.37 -3.11 -5.59
N LEU A 193 15.98 -2.92 -6.85
CA LEU A 193 16.81 -3.29 -8.00
C LEU A 193 16.83 -2.11 -8.96
N PHE A 194 18.03 -1.61 -9.21
CA PHE A 194 18.27 -0.55 -10.17
C PHE A 194 18.55 -1.13 -11.54
N PHE A 195 18.18 -0.40 -12.58
CA PHE A 195 18.38 -0.77 -13.97
C PHE A 195 18.60 0.48 -14.81
N LYS A 196 19.29 0.33 -15.93
CA LYS A 196 19.56 1.44 -16.84
C LYS A 196 19.66 1.02 -18.30
N GLU A 197 19.41 1.97 -19.18
CA GLU A 197 19.75 1.88 -20.61
C GLU A 197 20.41 3.20 -21.04
N GLY A 198 21.67 3.13 -21.48
CA GLY A 198 22.48 4.32 -21.72
C GLY A 198 22.62 5.17 -20.45
N ASN A 199 22.13 6.42 -20.53
CA ASN A 199 22.13 7.40 -19.44
C ASN A 199 20.77 7.51 -18.72
N ARG A 200 19.78 6.68 -19.07
CA ARG A 200 18.49 6.63 -18.38
C ARG A 200 18.53 5.59 -17.27
N TYR A 201 18.27 6.03 -16.04
CA TYR A 201 18.30 5.20 -14.85
C TYR A 201 16.89 5.07 -14.28
N GLY A 202 16.62 3.90 -13.72
CA GLY A 202 15.40 3.61 -12.98
C GLY A 202 15.66 2.56 -11.93
N PHE A 203 14.65 2.35 -11.10
CA PHE A 203 14.59 1.27 -10.14
C PHE A 203 13.19 0.69 -10.03
N LEU A 204 13.15 -0.50 -9.44
CA LEU A 204 11.94 -1.13 -8.96
C LEU A 204 12.06 -1.40 -7.47
N ILE A 205 10.91 -1.46 -6.80
CA ILE A 205 10.78 -1.93 -5.43
C ILE A 205 10.02 -3.24 -5.46
N TYR A 206 10.51 -4.25 -4.74
CA TYR A 206 9.82 -5.53 -4.64
C TYR A 206 9.92 -6.14 -3.24
N LYS A 207 8.96 -7.01 -2.93
CA LYS A 207 8.99 -7.90 -1.78
C LYS A 207 9.31 -9.32 -2.22
N ARG A 208 10.07 -10.06 -1.41
CA ARG A 208 10.29 -11.50 -1.62
C ARG A 208 9.07 -12.27 -1.11
N ARG A 209 8.47 -13.08 -1.98
CA ARG A 209 7.31 -13.93 -1.66
C ARG A 209 7.51 -15.31 -2.28
N LEU A 210 6.61 -16.23 -1.93
CA LEU A 210 6.52 -17.52 -2.61
C LEU A 210 5.37 -17.50 -3.62
N TYR A 211 5.60 -18.06 -4.80
CA TYR A 211 4.55 -18.37 -5.76
C TYR A 211 4.65 -19.83 -6.15
N LYS A 212 3.60 -20.61 -5.87
CA LYS A 212 3.57 -22.07 -6.09
C LYS A 212 4.84 -22.77 -5.54
N ARG A 213 5.24 -22.38 -4.33
CA ARG A 213 6.44 -22.86 -3.59
C ARG A 213 7.80 -22.42 -4.15
N LEU A 214 7.84 -21.63 -5.22
CA LEU A 214 9.07 -21.06 -5.76
C LEU A 214 9.26 -19.61 -5.28
N GLY A 215 10.53 -19.19 -5.15
CA GLY A 215 10.87 -17.80 -4.87
C GLY A 215 10.31 -16.86 -5.95
N SER A 216 9.67 -15.78 -5.52
CA SER A 216 9.03 -14.79 -6.39
C SER A 216 9.37 -13.37 -5.97
N ALA A 217 9.67 -12.50 -6.93
CA ALA A 217 9.65 -11.06 -6.74
C ALA A 217 8.21 -10.56 -6.89
N TRP A 218 7.63 -9.98 -5.83
CA TRP A 218 6.37 -9.24 -5.92
C TRP A 218 6.71 -7.77 -6.11
N ILE A 219 6.67 -7.29 -7.37
CA ILE A 219 7.08 -5.95 -7.76
C ILE A 219 5.99 -4.96 -7.34
N MET A 220 6.31 -4.13 -6.37
CA MET A 220 5.42 -3.13 -5.79
C MET A 220 5.37 -1.85 -6.62
N TYR A 221 6.52 -1.47 -7.19
CA TYR A 221 6.70 -0.19 -7.87
C TYR A 221 7.77 -0.31 -8.95
N ILE A 222 7.58 0.44 -10.04
CA ILE A 222 8.60 0.70 -11.06
C ILE A 222 8.62 2.21 -11.34
N SER A 223 9.81 2.79 -11.40
CA SER A 223 9.98 4.25 -11.58
C SER A 223 9.77 4.73 -13.02
N ASP A 224 10.05 3.88 -14.01
CA ASP A 224 9.84 4.17 -15.42
C ASP A 224 9.41 2.86 -16.11
N ALA A 225 8.15 2.79 -16.51
CA ALA A 225 7.55 1.57 -17.07
C ALA A 225 8.13 1.21 -18.45
N ALA A 226 8.45 2.20 -19.28
CA ALA A 226 9.04 1.99 -20.58
C ALA A 226 10.48 1.46 -20.45
N LEU A 227 11.28 2.09 -19.58
CA LEU A 227 12.65 1.65 -19.29
C LEU A 227 12.68 0.27 -18.63
N PHE A 228 11.77 0.02 -17.69
CA PHE A 228 11.59 -1.31 -17.08
C PHE A 228 11.34 -2.38 -18.16
N ARG A 229 10.47 -2.09 -19.13
CA ARG A 229 10.20 -3.01 -20.24
C ARG A 229 11.43 -3.30 -21.08
N GLN A 230 12.20 -2.25 -21.41
CA GLN A 230 13.44 -2.36 -22.17
C GLN A 230 14.48 -3.19 -21.42
N CYS A 231 14.62 -2.96 -20.12
CA CYS A 231 15.58 -3.62 -19.24
C CYS A 231 15.10 -4.98 -18.70
N TRP A 232 13.86 -5.40 -19.01
CA TRP A 232 13.26 -6.62 -18.46
C TRP A 232 14.13 -7.88 -18.63
N PRO A 233 14.81 -8.11 -19.77
CA PRO A 233 15.72 -9.25 -19.93
C PRO A 233 16.88 -9.28 -18.92
N ALA A 234 17.48 -8.13 -18.61
CA ALA A 234 18.55 -8.01 -17.62
C ALA A 234 18.01 -8.17 -16.18
N ILE A 235 16.86 -7.55 -15.89
CA ILE A 235 16.18 -7.61 -14.59
C ILE A 235 15.83 -9.04 -14.23
N ARG A 236 15.10 -9.76 -15.11
CA ARG A 236 14.66 -11.14 -14.84
C ARG A 236 15.83 -12.10 -14.66
N ALA A 237 16.92 -11.92 -15.42
CA ALA A 237 18.12 -12.73 -15.29
C ALA A 237 18.82 -12.48 -13.94
N HIS A 238 18.91 -11.22 -13.53
CA HIS A 238 19.49 -10.84 -12.24
C HIS A 238 18.67 -11.38 -11.06
N LEU A 239 17.33 -11.23 -11.09
CA LEU A 239 16.43 -11.77 -10.07
C LEU A 239 16.56 -13.29 -9.91
N LEU A 240 16.77 -14.02 -11.00
CA LEU A 240 17.05 -15.46 -10.93
C LEU A 240 18.44 -15.74 -10.37
N LEU A 241 19.49 -15.25 -11.04
CA LEU A 241 20.87 -15.68 -10.82
C LEU A 241 21.48 -15.16 -9.52
N LYS A 242 21.12 -13.95 -9.08
CA LYS A 242 21.66 -13.32 -7.87
C LYS A 242 20.76 -13.47 -6.65
N HIS A 243 19.47 -13.73 -6.87
CA HIS A 243 18.48 -13.71 -5.79
C HIS A 243 17.64 -14.99 -5.66
N GLY A 244 17.78 -15.96 -6.56
CA GLY A 244 17.03 -17.22 -6.50
C GLY A 244 15.53 -17.05 -6.71
N LEU A 245 15.10 -15.96 -7.36
CA LEU A 245 13.70 -15.67 -7.61
C LEU A 245 13.33 -16.21 -9.00
N PHE A 246 12.64 -17.34 -9.03
CA PHE A 246 12.24 -18.03 -10.26
C PHE A 246 11.08 -17.36 -10.98
N THR A 247 10.29 -16.57 -10.26
CA THR A 247 9.16 -15.83 -10.83
C THR A 247 9.19 -14.38 -10.41
N SER A 248 8.53 -13.55 -11.20
CA SER A 248 8.23 -12.17 -10.85
C SER A 248 6.77 -11.91 -11.12
N LYS A 249 6.14 -11.09 -10.30
CA LYS A 249 4.76 -10.67 -10.47
C LYS A 249 4.65 -9.16 -10.34
N ILE A 250 3.71 -8.59 -11.09
CA ILE A 250 3.41 -7.16 -11.09
C ILE A 250 1.93 -6.95 -11.43
N GLU A 251 1.31 -5.93 -10.87
CA GLU A 251 -0.01 -5.50 -11.33
C GLU A 251 0.09 -4.89 -12.73
N ALA A 252 -0.83 -5.27 -13.63
CA ALA A 252 -0.82 -4.85 -15.03
C ALA A 252 -0.87 -3.31 -15.17
N ARG A 253 -1.64 -2.63 -14.31
CA ARG A 253 -1.74 -1.16 -14.27
C ARG A 253 -0.44 -0.41 -13.99
N LEU A 254 0.59 -1.08 -13.46
CA LEU A 254 1.90 -0.45 -13.24
C LEU A 254 2.74 -0.43 -14.52
N LEU A 255 2.29 -1.11 -15.58
CA LEU A 255 2.93 -1.13 -16.87
C LEU A 255 2.15 -0.25 -17.84
N ASP A 256 2.88 0.49 -18.66
CA ASP A 256 2.35 1.26 -19.79
C ASP A 256 1.97 0.37 -20.99
N GLN A 257 2.55 -0.84 -21.10
CA GLN A 257 2.17 -1.85 -22.09
C GLN A 257 2.43 -3.28 -21.57
N PRO A 258 1.64 -4.28 -22.02
CA PRO A 258 1.83 -5.67 -21.63
C PRO A 258 3.23 -6.20 -22.00
N ILE A 259 3.88 -6.86 -21.05
CA ILE A 259 5.09 -7.66 -21.31
C ILE A 259 4.64 -9.07 -21.67
N LYS A 260 5.22 -9.65 -22.73
CA LYS A 260 4.94 -11.03 -23.14
C LYS A 260 5.22 -11.99 -21.97
N SER A 261 4.19 -12.73 -21.57
CA SER A 261 4.29 -13.81 -20.59
C SER A 261 3.76 -15.12 -21.16
N TRP A 262 4.32 -16.22 -20.67
CA TRP A 262 3.83 -17.58 -20.91
C TRP A 262 2.63 -17.94 -20.04
N PHE A 263 2.44 -17.20 -18.94
CA PHE A 263 1.30 -17.39 -18.04
C PHE A 263 0.16 -16.46 -18.41
N LYS A 264 -1.07 -16.97 -18.24
CA LYS A 264 -2.26 -16.11 -18.26
C LYS A 264 -2.22 -15.18 -17.04
N PRO A 265 -2.65 -13.91 -17.17
CA PRO A 265 -2.85 -13.04 -16.03
C PRO A 265 -3.74 -13.68 -14.97
N GLU A 266 -3.39 -13.50 -13.69
CA GLU A 266 -4.21 -13.90 -12.55
C GLU A 266 -5.05 -12.71 -12.06
N GLN A 267 -6.16 -12.99 -11.39
CA GLN A 267 -6.94 -11.97 -10.68
C GLN A 267 -6.31 -11.73 -9.30
N GLY A 268 -5.82 -10.52 -9.06
CA GLY A 268 -5.31 -10.07 -7.77
C GLY A 268 -6.40 -9.52 -6.86
N THR A 269 -5.99 -9.07 -5.67
CA THR A 269 -6.87 -8.34 -4.74
C THR A 269 -7.44 -7.10 -5.41
N GLN A 270 -8.76 -6.91 -5.32
CA GLN A 270 -9.41 -5.71 -5.84
C GLN A 270 -8.99 -4.50 -5.00
N LYS A 271 -8.37 -3.52 -5.66
CA LYS A 271 -7.98 -2.24 -5.09
C LYS A 271 -8.92 -1.13 -5.53
N PHE A 272 -8.96 -0.05 -4.78
CA PHE A 272 -9.88 1.05 -4.98
C PHE A 272 -9.21 2.41 -4.78
N TYR A 273 -9.77 3.43 -5.41
CA TYR A 273 -9.46 4.83 -5.14
C TYR A 273 -10.73 5.69 -5.16
N LEU A 274 -10.73 6.81 -4.46
CA LEU A 274 -11.78 7.82 -4.49
C LEU A 274 -11.13 9.19 -4.75
N SER A 275 -11.37 9.71 -5.95
CA SER A 275 -10.94 11.04 -6.39
C SER A 275 -11.79 11.50 -7.57
N ASP A 276 -12.02 12.80 -7.66
CA ASP A 276 -12.55 13.47 -8.84
C ASP A 276 -11.47 14.26 -9.60
N GLU A 277 -10.24 14.31 -9.08
CA GLU A 277 -9.13 15.10 -9.62
C GLU A 277 -8.14 14.27 -10.44
N ILE A 278 -7.95 12.99 -10.10
CA ILE A 278 -6.98 12.11 -10.77
C ILE A 278 -7.62 10.83 -11.29
N SER A 279 -7.02 10.29 -12.36
CA SER A 279 -7.39 8.99 -12.92
C SER A 279 -6.66 7.83 -12.22
N ALA A 280 -7.13 6.62 -12.48
CA ALA A 280 -6.54 5.38 -11.99
C ALA A 280 -5.05 5.21 -12.35
N ASP A 281 -4.61 5.74 -13.49
CA ASP A 281 -3.24 5.62 -13.99
C ASP A 281 -2.22 6.35 -13.11
N ASN A 282 -2.67 7.32 -12.30
CA ASN A 282 -1.84 8.06 -11.36
C ASN A 282 -1.76 7.40 -9.98
N ILE A 283 -2.49 6.31 -9.75
CA ILE A 283 -2.49 5.62 -8.46
C ILE A 283 -1.35 4.61 -8.41
N GLN A 284 -0.38 4.84 -7.52
CA GLN A 284 0.75 3.95 -7.29
C GLN A 284 0.56 3.13 -5.99
N ASN A 285 1.37 2.10 -5.79
CA ASN A 285 1.41 1.35 -4.52
C ASN A 285 2.29 2.01 -3.46
N LEU A 286 3.16 2.94 -3.84
CA LEU A 286 3.97 3.68 -2.88
C LEU A 286 3.06 4.48 -1.94
N TYR A 287 3.63 4.93 -0.83
CA TYR A 287 2.93 5.79 0.11
C TYR A 287 1.64 5.15 0.69
N SER A 288 1.68 3.83 0.91
CA SER A 288 0.54 3.04 1.38
C SER A 288 0.94 1.94 2.35
N GLU A 289 -0.06 1.28 2.93
CA GLU A 289 0.11 0.13 3.82
C GLU A 289 0.86 -1.03 3.14
N LEU A 290 0.77 -1.15 1.82
CA LEU A 290 1.45 -2.20 1.07
C LEU A 290 2.98 -2.11 1.15
N VAL A 291 3.53 -0.92 1.37
CA VAL A 291 4.97 -0.68 1.51
C VAL A 291 5.37 -0.41 2.96
N ALA A 292 4.52 0.30 3.72
CA ALA A 292 4.78 0.66 5.12
C ALA A 292 4.65 -0.49 6.12
N LEU A 293 3.94 -1.56 5.78
CA LEU A 293 3.78 -2.74 6.64
C LEU A 293 4.40 -3.97 5.96
N ASP A 294 5.08 -4.85 6.72
CA ASP A 294 5.54 -6.14 6.21
C ASP A 294 4.41 -7.19 6.19
N LEU A 295 3.35 -6.90 5.43
CA LEU A 295 2.18 -7.77 5.22
C LEU A 295 2.52 -9.01 4.39
#